data_AF-A0A5B9G6K1-F1
#
_entry.id   AF-A0A5B9G6K1-F1
#
_cell.length_a   1.000
_cell.length_b   1.000
_cell.length_c   1.000
_cell.angle_alpha   90.00
_cell.angle_beta   90.00
_cell.angle_gamma   90.00
#
_symmetry.space_group_name_H-M   'P 1'
#
loop_
_entity.id
_entity.type
_entity.pdbx_description
1 polymer ?
#
loop_
_entity_poly.entity_id
_entity_poly.type
_entity_poly.pdbx_seq_one_letter_code
_entity_poly.pdbx_strand_id
1 'polypeptide(L)'
;MSSSSGDGGGHLAPVTYLPGARADAEWAVPGVDEAPRDAPQVPERQAKRASNVSLAGLGRRNMSRWELENLLRSRDLDDEAIEYELGRLEAVGLVDDAALAETLVRTQHERKGLGRQAIVAELRRRHIEQEIIDAALESLGRDDERERAIELAEKRASQLQSYDHETAKRRLTGFLQRKGYSSEVIRDAVDRALGSPRSRPGGVRFR
;
A
#
# COMPACT_ATOMS: atom_id res chain seq x y z
N MET A 1 34.74 54.55 36.15
CA MET A 1 34.44 53.26 35.52
C MET A 1 33.06 52.85 36.01
N SER A 2 32.01 53.20 35.27
CA SER A 2 30.63 52.83 35.62
C SER A 2 30.09 51.96 34.51
N SER A 3 29.89 50.69 34.84
CA SER A 3 29.38 49.66 33.94
C SER A 3 27.87 49.69 33.87
N SER A 4 27.40 49.49 32.64
CA SER A 4 26.05 49.15 32.20
C SER A 4 25.46 47.95 32.93
N SER A 5 24.14 47.93 33.11
CA SER A 5 23.33 46.70 33.04
C SER A 5 21.86 47.10 32.81
N GLY A 6 21.41 46.92 31.57
CA GLY A 6 20.00 46.96 31.20
C GLY A 6 19.37 45.59 31.49
N ASP A 7 18.20 45.61 32.13
CA ASP A 7 17.36 44.44 32.30
C ASP A 7 16.07 44.64 31.48
N GLY A 8 15.96 43.87 30.39
CA GLY A 8 14.81 43.84 29.50
C GLY A 8 13.79 42.82 29.98
N GLY A 9 13.00 43.19 30.99
CA GLY A 9 11.85 42.40 31.44
C GLY A 9 10.71 42.46 30.44
N GLY A 10 10.55 41.40 29.63
CA GLY A 10 9.40 41.22 28.73
C GLY A 10 8.10 41.13 29.52
N HIS A 11 7.31 42.20 29.47
CA HIS A 11 5.99 42.26 30.10
C HIS A 11 5.00 41.44 29.26
N LEU A 12 4.72 40.20 29.66
CA LEU A 12 3.64 39.41 29.10
C LEU A 12 2.29 40.01 29.55
N ALA A 13 1.35 40.13 28.62
CA ALA A 13 0.04 40.70 28.89
C ALA A 13 -0.76 39.87 29.92
N PRO A 14 -1.53 40.51 30.81
CA PRO A 14 -2.31 39.80 31.82
C PRO A 14 -3.46 39.02 31.15
N VAL A 15 -3.47 37.71 31.36
CA VAL A 15 -4.57 36.83 30.94
C VAL A 15 -5.79 37.13 31.81
N THR A 16 -6.86 37.63 31.19
CA THR A 16 -8.15 37.82 31.87
C THR A 16 -8.98 36.55 31.69
N TYR A 17 -9.25 35.86 32.80
CA TYR A 17 -10.09 34.66 32.80
C TYR A 17 -11.57 35.03 32.63
N LEU A 18 -12.34 34.15 31.99
CA LEU A 18 -13.79 34.29 31.90
C LEU A 18 -14.42 34.23 33.30
N PRO A 19 -15.51 34.98 33.58
CA PRO A 19 -16.21 34.94 34.85
C PRO A 19 -16.61 33.52 35.23
N GLY A 20 -16.02 32.98 36.31
CA GLY A 20 -16.25 31.62 36.81
C GLY A 20 -15.09 30.65 36.61
N ALA A 21 -14.08 30.99 35.81
CA ALA A 21 -12.84 30.21 35.71
C ALA A 21 -11.88 30.60 36.84
N ARG A 22 -11.57 29.65 37.74
CA ARG A 22 -10.54 29.80 38.77
C ARG A 22 -9.18 29.47 38.17
N ALA A 23 -8.20 30.36 38.34
CA ALA A 23 -6.81 30.18 37.86
C ALA A 23 -6.04 29.12 38.69
N ASP A 24 -6.62 28.74 39.81
CA ASP A 24 -6.16 27.83 40.85
C ASP A 24 -6.76 26.42 40.72
N ALA A 25 -7.49 26.15 39.63
CA ALA A 25 -7.79 24.78 39.25
C ALA A 25 -6.50 24.11 38.74
N GLU A 26 -5.72 23.55 39.67
CA GLU A 26 -4.82 22.45 39.34
C GLU A 26 -5.66 21.41 38.61
N TRP A 27 -5.55 21.41 37.28
CA TRP A 27 -5.97 20.28 36.48
C TRP A 27 -4.99 19.15 36.78
N ALA A 28 -5.18 18.51 37.94
CA ALA A 28 -4.62 17.21 38.21
C ALA A 28 -5.32 16.24 37.26
N VAL A 29 -4.64 15.80 36.21
CA VAL A 29 -5.11 14.72 35.36
C VAL A 29 -5.19 13.48 36.25
N PRO A 30 -6.38 12.99 36.65
CA PRO A 30 -6.44 11.83 37.52
C PRO A 30 -6.12 10.60 36.67
N GLY A 31 -5.03 9.90 36.99
CA GLY A 31 -4.72 8.59 36.39
C GLY A 31 -3.56 8.55 35.38
N VAL A 32 -2.64 9.52 35.38
CA VAL A 32 -1.44 9.45 34.52
C VAL A 32 -0.25 8.70 35.14
N ASP A 33 -0.42 8.06 36.30
CA ASP A 33 0.72 7.57 37.10
C ASP A 33 0.86 6.04 37.22
N GLU A 34 0.21 5.27 36.35
CA GLU A 34 0.67 3.89 36.11
C GLU A 34 0.70 3.64 34.60
N ALA A 35 1.82 4.02 33.99
CA ALA A 35 2.29 3.25 32.83
C ALA A 35 2.30 1.77 33.25
N PRO A 36 1.81 0.84 32.42
CA PRO A 36 1.80 -0.58 32.75
C PRO A 36 3.18 -0.97 33.29
N ARG A 37 3.24 -1.59 34.47
CA ARG A 37 4.52 -1.97 35.12
C ARG A 37 5.41 -2.88 34.25
N ASP A 38 4.82 -3.45 33.19
CA ASP A 38 5.44 -4.33 32.21
C ASP A 38 5.59 -3.71 30.80
N ALA A 39 5.47 -2.38 30.65
CA ALA A 39 5.79 -1.74 29.38
C ALA A 39 7.29 -1.95 29.06
N PRO A 40 7.65 -2.39 27.84
CA PRO A 40 9.04 -2.62 27.47
C PRO A 40 9.85 -1.34 27.73
N GLN A 41 10.98 -1.49 28.43
CA GLN A 41 11.83 -0.35 28.82
C GLN A 41 12.74 0.04 27.66
N VAL A 42 12.13 0.41 26.53
CA VAL A 42 12.85 0.88 25.35
C VAL A 42 13.51 2.22 25.69
N PRO A 43 14.83 2.38 25.50
CA PRO A 43 15.48 3.66 25.72
C PRO A 43 14.82 4.76 24.90
N GLU A 44 14.48 5.90 25.53
CA GLU A 44 13.73 6.99 24.89
C GLU A 44 14.35 7.44 23.55
N ARG A 45 15.69 7.45 23.47
CA ARG A 45 16.43 7.77 22.24
C ARG A 45 16.12 6.79 21.10
N GLN A 46 15.99 5.50 21.38
CA GLN A 46 15.65 4.50 20.39
C GLN A 46 14.20 4.59 19.96
N ALA A 47 13.26 4.74 20.89
CA ALA A 47 11.85 4.93 20.58
C ALA A 47 11.63 6.16 19.67
N LYS A 48 12.26 7.30 19.99
CA LYS A 48 12.20 8.51 19.17
C LYS A 48 12.81 8.33 17.79
N ARG A 49 13.93 7.60 17.69
CA ARG A 49 14.58 7.30 16.40
C ARG A 49 13.73 6.35 15.56
N ALA A 50 13.14 5.31 16.16
CA ALA A 50 12.23 4.39 15.49
C ALA A 50 11.02 5.13 14.92
N SER A 51 10.38 5.97 15.74
CA SER A 51 9.25 6.81 15.32
C SER A 51 9.60 7.76 14.16
N ASN A 52 10.75 8.43 14.22
CA ASN A 52 11.16 9.32 13.13
C ASN A 52 11.41 8.55 11.82
N VAL A 53 12.06 7.38 11.90
CA VAL A 53 12.37 6.55 10.72
C VAL A 53 11.10 5.96 10.13
N SER A 54 10.20 5.43 10.98
CA SER A 54 8.97 4.77 10.55
C SER A 54 8.04 5.76 9.86
N LEU A 55 7.79 6.93 10.47
CA LEU A 55 6.95 7.98 9.89
C LEU A 55 7.53 8.54 8.59
N ALA A 56 8.85 8.70 8.50
CA ALA A 56 9.50 9.11 7.26
C ALA A 56 9.38 8.04 6.16
N GLY A 57 9.39 6.75 6.53
CA GLY A 57 9.15 5.63 5.61
C GLY A 57 7.72 5.63 5.07
N LEU A 58 6.75 5.62 5.98
CA LEU A 58 5.31 5.63 5.67
C LEU A 58 4.89 6.87 4.89
N GLY A 59 5.48 8.03 5.16
CA GLY A 59 5.23 9.26 4.41
C GLY A 59 5.69 9.23 2.95
N ARG A 60 6.61 8.31 2.57
CA ARG A 60 7.10 8.16 1.19
C ARG A 60 6.30 7.15 0.39
N ARG A 61 5.88 6.05 1.05
CA ARG A 61 5.08 4.98 0.44
C ARG A 61 4.42 4.15 1.54
N ASN A 62 3.32 3.50 1.20
CA ASN A 62 2.76 2.46 2.05
C ASN A 62 3.76 1.30 2.17
N MET A 63 3.95 0.79 3.38
CA MET A 63 4.87 -0.31 3.69
C MET A 63 4.10 -1.44 4.38
N SER A 64 4.49 -2.69 4.14
CA SER A 64 4.01 -3.79 4.98
C SER A 64 4.71 -3.78 6.34
N ARG A 65 4.17 -4.50 7.33
CA ARG A 65 4.83 -4.67 8.64
C ARG A 65 6.27 -5.14 8.45
N TRP A 66 6.47 -6.18 7.64
CA TRP A 66 7.79 -6.73 7.34
C TRP A 66 8.74 -5.74 6.66
N GLU A 67 8.26 -4.93 5.71
CA GLU A 67 9.10 -3.92 5.06
C GLU A 67 9.55 -2.85 6.06
N LEU A 68 8.66 -2.46 6.97
CA LEU A 68 8.94 -1.46 7.98
C LEU A 68 9.92 -1.99 9.04
N GLU A 69 9.74 -3.22 9.47
CA GLU A 69 10.65 -3.96 10.34
C GLU A 69 12.07 -4.00 9.75
N ASN A 70 12.22 -4.39 8.47
CA ASN A 70 13.51 -4.39 7.79
C ASN A 70 14.10 -2.99 7.64
N LEU A 71 13.28 -1.97 7.39
CA LEU A 71 13.73 -0.59 7.36
C LEU A 71 14.32 -0.20 8.72
N LEU A 72 13.64 -0.52 9.81
CA LEU A 72 14.11 -0.17 11.16
C LEU A 72 15.38 -0.94 11.53
N ARG A 73 15.45 -2.25 11.23
CA ARG A 73 16.68 -3.06 11.40
C ARG A 73 17.86 -2.51 10.61
N SER A 74 17.63 -2.06 9.37
CA SER A 74 18.68 -1.44 8.54
C SER A 74 19.25 -0.13 9.11
N ARG A 75 18.61 0.42 10.16
CA ARG A 75 19.06 1.61 10.88
C ARG A 75 19.68 1.28 12.24
N ASP A 76 20.02 0.03 12.51
CA ASP A 76 20.66 -0.39 13.76
C ASP A 76 19.81 0.03 14.99
N LEU A 77 18.52 -0.31 14.95
CA LEU A 77 17.59 -0.19 16.06
C LEU A 77 17.43 -1.56 16.72
N ASP A 78 17.30 -1.58 18.04
CA ASP A 78 17.15 -2.84 18.79
C ASP A 78 15.77 -3.46 18.53
N ASP A 79 15.70 -4.80 18.51
CA ASP A 79 14.47 -5.53 18.21
C ASP A 79 13.31 -5.15 19.16
N GLU A 80 13.59 -4.87 20.45
CA GLU A 80 12.57 -4.40 21.40
C GLU A 80 11.97 -3.04 21.01
N ALA A 81 12.81 -2.12 20.51
CA ALA A 81 12.36 -0.82 20.02
C ALA A 81 11.55 -0.95 18.72
N ILE A 82 11.94 -1.89 17.86
CA ILE A 82 11.25 -2.18 16.61
C ILE A 82 9.85 -2.73 16.89
N GLU A 83 9.74 -3.78 17.71
CA GLU A 83 8.46 -4.40 18.05
C GLU A 83 7.52 -3.42 18.74
N TYR A 84 8.04 -2.61 19.67
CA TYR A 84 7.26 -1.56 20.32
C TYR A 84 6.71 -0.55 19.30
N GLU A 85 7.54 -0.07 18.37
CA GLU A 85 7.11 0.89 17.36
C GLU A 85 6.12 0.28 16.36
N LEU A 86 6.33 -0.96 15.91
CA LEU A 86 5.40 -1.66 15.02
C LEU A 86 4.04 -1.84 15.70
N GLY A 87 4.01 -2.33 16.94
CA GLY A 87 2.77 -2.48 17.69
C GLY A 87 2.04 -1.15 17.92
N ARG A 88 2.78 -0.07 18.21
CA ARG A 88 2.20 1.28 18.33
C ARG A 88 1.57 1.75 17.03
N LEU A 89 2.24 1.54 15.89
CA LEU A 89 1.74 1.96 14.58
C LEU A 89 0.52 1.14 14.12
N GLU A 90 0.49 -0.15 14.42
CA GLU A 90 -0.68 -1.01 14.19
C GLU A 90 -1.86 -0.60 15.05
N ALA A 91 -1.64 -0.30 16.34
CA ALA A 91 -2.70 0.14 17.25
C ALA A 91 -3.39 1.43 16.79
N VAL A 92 -2.68 2.30 16.05
CA VAL A 92 -3.25 3.52 15.45
C VAL A 92 -3.64 3.37 13.97
N GLY A 93 -3.51 2.16 13.39
CA GLY A 93 -3.87 1.85 12.01
C GLY A 93 -2.96 2.46 10.93
N LEU A 94 -1.74 2.89 11.28
CA LEU A 94 -0.76 3.38 10.31
C LEU A 94 -0.04 2.25 9.57
N VAL A 95 -0.01 1.06 10.17
CA VAL A 95 0.46 -0.18 9.56
C VAL A 95 -0.70 -1.17 9.62
N ASP A 96 -1.11 -1.66 8.45
CA ASP A 96 -2.17 -2.64 8.29
C ASP A 96 -1.94 -3.38 6.98
N ASP A 97 -1.50 -4.63 7.07
CA ASP A 97 -1.19 -5.45 5.91
C ASP A 97 -2.45 -5.84 5.11
N ALA A 98 -3.63 -5.89 5.75
CA ALA A 98 -4.90 -6.15 5.08
C ALA A 98 -5.34 -4.93 4.24
N ALA A 99 -5.37 -3.74 4.84
CA ALA A 99 -5.68 -2.51 4.12
C ALA A 99 -4.69 -2.24 2.97
N LEU A 100 -3.42 -2.59 3.19
CA LEU A 100 -2.38 -2.53 2.18
C LEU A 100 -2.63 -3.50 1.02
N ALA A 101 -2.99 -4.75 1.32
CA ALA A 101 -3.29 -5.76 0.32
C ALA A 101 -4.48 -5.35 -0.56
N GLU A 102 -5.58 -4.89 0.04
CA GLU A 102 -6.75 -4.38 -0.68
C GLU A 102 -6.40 -3.21 -1.60
N THR A 103 -5.62 -2.25 -1.09
CA THR A 103 -5.19 -1.08 -1.86
C THR A 103 -4.33 -1.49 -3.05
N LEU A 104 -3.42 -2.45 -2.86
CA LEU A 104 -2.58 -2.97 -3.93
C LEU A 104 -3.39 -3.74 -4.97
N VAL A 105 -4.31 -4.60 -4.55
CA VAL A 105 -5.22 -5.34 -5.42
C VAL A 105 -5.95 -4.38 -6.35
N ARG A 106 -6.66 -3.41 -5.77
CA ARG A 106 -7.41 -2.38 -6.50
C ARG A 106 -6.53 -1.61 -7.47
N THR A 107 -5.42 -1.05 -6.97
CA THR A 107 -4.55 -0.18 -7.76
C THR A 107 -3.86 -0.92 -8.91
N GLN A 108 -3.46 -2.18 -8.69
CA GLN A 108 -2.68 -2.95 -9.65
C GLN A 108 -3.60 -3.48 -10.76
N HIS A 109 -4.81 -3.88 -10.39
CA HIS A 109 -5.83 -4.28 -11.33
C HIS A 109 -6.29 -3.09 -12.20
N GLU A 110 -6.73 -2.00 -11.58
CA GLU A 110 -7.30 -0.84 -12.28
C GLU A 110 -6.25 -0.12 -13.13
N ARG A 111 -5.12 0.26 -12.52
CA ARG A 111 -4.13 1.15 -13.17
C ARG A 111 -3.13 0.39 -14.04
N LYS A 112 -2.66 -0.76 -13.58
CA LYS A 112 -1.60 -1.52 -14.27
C LYS A 112 -2.15 -2.65 -15.14
N GLY A 113 -3.42 -3.02 -14.99
CA GLY A 113 -4.02 -4.14 -15.71
C GLY A 113 -3.28 -5.44 -15.43
N LEU A 114 -2.88 -5.65 -14.18
CA LEU A 114 -2.24 -6.90 -13.75
C LEU A 114 -3.32 -7.93 -13.41
N GLY A 115 -3.07 -9.16 -13.82
CA GLY A 115 -3.88 -10.32 -13.43
C GLY A 115 -3.53 -10.81 -12.03
N ARG A 116 -4.37 -11.71 -11.53
CA ARG A 116 -4.34 -12.22 -10.16
C ARG A 116 -2.96 -12.76 -9.76
N GLN A 117 -2.28 -13.50 -10.63
CA GLN A 117 -0.99 -14.12 -10.28
C GLN A 117 0.13 -13.10 -10.08
N ALA A 118 0.13 -12.01 -10.86
CA ALA A 118 1.11 -10.94 -10.69
C ALA A 118 0.87 -10.18 -9.38
N ILE A 119 -0.40 -9.97 -9.02
CA ILE A 119 -0.78 -9.33 -7.75
C ILE A 119 -0.37 -10.22 -6.56
N VAL A 120 -0.65 -11.53 -6.62
CA VAL A 120 -0.20 -12.49 -5.58
C VAL A 120 1.32 -12.46 -5.42
N ALA A 121 2.06 -12.46 -6.53
CA ALA A 121 3.52 -12.41 -6.49
C ALA A 121 4.04 -11.11 -5.86
N GLU A 122 3.37 -9.98 -6.10
CA GLU A 122 3.66 -8.70 -5.45
C GLU A 122 3.44 -8.77 -3.93
N LEU A 123 2.27 -9.24 -3.50
CA LEU A 123 1.93 -9.33 -2.08
C LEU A 123 2.87 -10.27 -1.31
N ARG A 124 3.18 -11.44 -1.89
CA ARG A 124 4.14 -12.39 -1.30
C ARG A 124 5.54 -11.83 -1.17
N ARG A 125 6.01 -11.05 -2.15
CA ARG A 125 7.33 -10.40 -2.05
C ARG A 125 7.42 -9.42 -0.88
N ARG A 126 6.28 -8.84 -0.50
CA ARG A 126 6.15 -7.92 0.63
C ARG A 126 5.83 -8.63 1.94
N HIS A 127 5.88 -9.97 1.95
CA HIS A 127 5.66 -10.84 3.10
C HIS A 127 4.28 -10.69 3.75
N ILE A 128 3.25 -10.39 2.94
CA ILE A 128 1.87 -10.41 3.41
C ILE A 128 1.41 -11.86 3.52
N GLU A 129 0.74 -12.18 4.62
CA GLU A 129 0.26 -13.53 4.92
C GLU A 129 -0.75 -14.04 3.88
N GLN A 130 -0.74 -15.36 3.65
CA GLN A 130 -1.56 -15.98 2.61
C GLN A 130 -3.07 -15.76 2.85
N GLU A 131 -3.52 -15.75 4.12
CA GLU A 131 -4.92 -15.50 4.47
C GLU A 131 -5.37 -14.09 4.07
N ILE A 132 -4.53 -13.08 4.32
CA ILE A 132 -4.77 -11.69 3.90
C ILE A 132 -4.79 -11.58 2.37
N ILE A 133 -3.88 -12.27 1.69
CA ILE A 133 -3.84 -12.31 0.22
C ILE A 133 -5.15 -12.88 -0.32
N ASP A 134 -5.63 -13.99 0.23
CA ASP A 134 -6.83 -14.66 -0.24
C ASP A 134 -8.06 -13.77 -0.01
N ALA A 135 -8.22 -13.18 1.18
CA ALA A 135 -9.28 -12.24 1.50
C ALA A 135 -9.28 -11.01 0.57
N ALA A 136 -8.11 -10.40 0.34
CA ALA A 136 -8.00 -9.24 -0.54
C ALA A 136 -8.37 -9.59 -2.00
N LEU A 137 -8.09 -10.81 -2.45
CA LEU A 137 -8.42 -11.28 -3.81
C LEU A 137 -9.88 -11.73 -3.97
N GLU A 138 -10.61 -12.04 -2.89
CA GLU A 138 -12.04 -12.32 -2.99
C GLU A 138 -12.83 -11.10 -3.48
N SER A 139 -12.35 -9.89 -3.16
CA SER A 139 -12.90 -8.64 -3.69
C SER A 139 -12.72 -8.49 -5.21
N LEU A 140 -11.77 -9.23 -5.80
CA LEU A 140 -11.52 -9.30 -7.24
C LEU A 140 -12.42 -10.40 -7.84
N GLY A 141 -13.57 -10.00 -8.40
CA GLY A 141 -14.44 -10.92 -9.12
C GLY A 141 -13.71 -11.61 -10.27
N ARG A 142 -13.92 -12.93 -10.44
CA ARG A 142 -13.33 -13.68 -11.56
C ARG A 142 -13.79 -13.15 -12.93
N ASP A 143 -15.03 -12.67 -12.99
CA ASP A 143 -15.60 -12.08 -14.20
C ASP A 143 -14.92 -10.74 -14.54
N ASP A 144 -14.65 -9.91 -13.53
CA ASP A 144 -13.93 -8.63 -13.70
C ASP A 144 -12.51 -8.86 -14.23
N GLU A 145 -11.80 -9.87 -13.70
CA GLU A 145 -10.46 -10.23 -14.18
C GLU A 145 -10.48 -10.63 -15.66
N ARG A 146 -11.47 -11.43 -16.06
CA ARG A 146 -11.62 -11.91 -17.44
C ARG A 146 -11.99 -10.78 -18.40
N GLU A 147 -12.95 -9.94 -18.04
CA GLU A 147 -13.34 -8.78 -18.86
C GLU A 147 -12.15 -7.85 -19.06
N ARG A 148 -11.39 -7.57 -18.00
CA ARG A 148 -10.19 -6.73 -18.08
C ARG A 148 -9.11 -7.32 -18.98
N ALA A 149 -8.93 -8.64 -18.96
CA ALA A 149 -8.00 -9.32 -19.85
C ALA A 149 -8.41 -9.20 -21.32
N ILE A 150 -9.72 -9.31 -21.62
CA ILE A 150 -10.27 -9.15 -22.97
C ILE A 150 -10.02 -7.72 -23.49
N GLU A 151 -10.34 -6.69 -22.71
CA GLU A 151 -10.10 -5.30 -23.09
C GLU A 151 -8.62 -5.03 -23.42
N LEU A 152 -7.71 -5.53 -22.58
CA LEU A 152 -6.28 -5.42 -22.80
C LEU A 152 -5.84 -6.19 -24.05
N ALA A 153 -6.42 -7.35 -24.29
CA ALA A 153 -6.12 -8.18 -25.44
C ALA A 153 -6.57 -7.52 -26.75
N GLU A 154 -7.78 -6.97 -26.80
CA GLU A 154 -8.32 -6.25 -27.96
C GLU A 154 -7.48 -5.01 -28.29
N LYS A 155 -7.16 -4.21 -27.27
CA LYS A 155 -6.28 -3.05 -27.42
C LYS A 155 -4.90 -3.44 -27.94
N ARG A 156 -4.35 -4.56 -27.49
CA ARG A 156 -3.03 -5.04 -27.94
C ARG A 156 -3.08 -5.69 -29.32
N ALA A 157 -4.18 -6.37 -29.67
CA ALA A 157 -4.38 -7.00 -30.96
C ALA A 157 -4.41 -5.98 -32.10
N SER A 158 -5.01 -4.80 -31.89
CA SER A 158 -4.99 -3.71 -32.89
C SER A 158 -3.57 -3.25 -33.27
N GLN A 159 -2.60 -3.39 -32.35
CA GLN A 159 -1.19 -3.07 -32.57
C GLN A 159 -0.41 -4.19 -33.25
N LEU A 160 -1.04 -5.36 -33.44
CA LEU A 160 -0.43 -6.56 -34.02
C LEU A 160 -0.98 -6.89 -35.41
N GLN A 161 -1.78 -5.99 -36.00
CA GLN A 161 -2.45 -6.22 -37.30
C GLN A 161 -1.50 -6.47 -38.49
N SER A 162 -0.24 -6.04 -38.39
CA SER A 162 0.78 -6.27 -39.43
C SER A 162 1.41 -7.66 -39.41
N TYR A 163 1.13 -8.47 -38.37
CA TYR A 163 1.67 -9.81 -38.22
C TYR A 163 0.66 -10.87 -38.68
N ASP A 164 1.15 -12.05 -39.06
CA ASP A 164 0.31 -13.22 -39.28
C ASP A 164 -0.39 -13.67 -37.98
N HIS A 165 -1.45 -14.46 -38.13
CA HIS A 165 -2.30 -14.87 -37.01
C HIS A 165 -1.52 -15.61 -35.91
N GLU A 166 -0.62 -16.52 -36.26
CA GLU A 166 0.16 -17.31 -35.29
C GLU A 166 1.17 -16.43 -34.55
N THR A 167 1.83 -15.51 -35.26
CA THR A 167 2.72 -14.53 -34.61
C THR A 167 1.95 -13.59 -33.68
N ALA A 168 0.79 -13.08 -34.10
CA ALA A 168 -0.05 -12.23 -33.27
C ALA A 168 -0.52 -12.98 -32.01
N LYS A 169 -1.02 -14.21 -32.17
CA LYS A 169 -1.45 -15.11 -31.07
C LYS A 169 -0.34 -15.35 -30.05
N ARG A 170 0.85 -15.73 -30.50
CA ARG A 170 2.02 -15.97 -29.63
C ARG A 170 2.43 -14.71 -28.86
N ARG A 171 2.48 -13.55 -29.53
CA ARG A 171 2.84 -12.27 -28.91
C ARG A 171 1.81 -11.80 -27.90
N LEU A 172 0.52 -11.98 -28.20
CA LEU A 172 -0.58 -11.61 -27.32
C LEU A 172 -0.62 -12.51 -26.07
N THR A 173 -0.47 -13.81 -26.26
CA THR A 173 -0.33 -14.79 -25.17
C THR A 173 0.80 -14.40 -24.23
N GLY A 174 2.01 -14.18 -24.77
CA GLY A 174 3.17 -13.79 -23.95
C GLY A 174 2.99 -12.44 -23.26
N PHE A 175 2.25 -11.50 -23.86
CA PHE A 175 1.92 -10.23 -23.22
C PHE A 175 1.04 -10.43 -21.98
N LEU A 176 -0.04 -11.21 -22.09
CA LEU A 176 -0.95 -11.47 -20.97
C LEU A 176 -0.31 -12.36 -19.89
N GLN A 177 0.58 -13.29 -20.27
CA GLN A 177 1.39 -14.04 -19.31
C GLN A 177 2.25 -13.14 -18.42
N ARG A 178 2.94 -12.16 -19.02
CA ARG A 178 3.73 -11.18 -18.24
C ARG A 178 2.86 -10.24 -17.40
N LYS A 179 1.58 -10.10 -17.73
CA LYS A 179 0.59 -9.42 -16.91
C LYS A 179 0.08 -10.27 -15.75
N GLY A 180 0.35 -11.58 -15.74
CA GLY A 180 -0.01 -12.48 -14.64
C GLY A 180 -1.44 -13.02 -14.72
N TYR A 181 -2.03 -13.08 -15.92
CA TYR A 181 -3.31 -13.74 -16.14
C TYR A 181 -3.15 -15.26 -16.19
N SER A 182 -4.16 -16.00 -15.73
CA SER A 182 -4.17 -17.47 -15.79
C SER A 182 -4.23 -17.97 -17.23
N SER A 183 -3.76 -19.19 -17.50
CA SER A 183 -3.78 -19.74 -18.87
C SER A 183 -5.18 -19.86 -19.46
N GLU A 184 -6.20 -20.05 -18.62
CA GLU A 184 -7.60 -20.08 -19.05
C GLU A 184 -8.07 -18.70 -19.53
N VAL A 185 -7.87 -17.67 -18.72
CA VAL A 185 -8.21 -16.28 -19.05
C VAL A 185 -7.43 -15.81 -20.29
N ILE A 186 -6.16 -16.20 -20.41
CA ILE A 186 -5.33 -15.87 -21.57
C ILE A 186 -5.93 -16.47 -22.85
N ARG A 187 -6.30 -17.76 -22.85
CA ARG A 187 -6.88 -18.39 -24.05
C ARG A 187 -8.14 -17.67 -24.49
N ASP A 188 -9.05 -17.44 -23.56
CA ASP A 188 -10.33 -16.80 -23.86
C ASP A 188 -10.16 -15.36 -24.38
N ALA A 189 -9.31 -14.56 -23.73
CA ALA A 189 -9.02 -13.19 -24.17
C ALA A 189 -8.36 -13.15 -25.56
N VAL A 190 -7.44 -14.08 -25.85
CA VAL A 190 -6.78 -14.17 -27.16
C VAL A 190 -7.75 -14.60 -28.25
N ASP A 191 -8.57 -15.61 -28.01
CA ASP A 191 -9.56 -16.11 -28.96
C ASP A 191 -10.61 -15.05 -29.29
N ARG A 192 -11.00 -14.25 -28.30
CA ARG A 192 -11.94 -13.12 -28.49
C ARG A 192 -11.30 -11.96 -29.26
N ALA A 193 -10.07 -11.58 -28.90
CA ALA A 193 -9.39 -10.42 -29.49
C ALA A 193 -8.94 -10.63 -30.94
N LEU A 194 -8.51 -11.85 -31.30
CA LEU A 194 -8.07 -12.15 -32.67
C LEU A 194 -9.19 -12.69 -33.56
N GLY A 195 -10.35 -12.98 -32.97
CA GLY A 195 -11.42 -13.74 -33.60
C GLY A 195 -10.99 -15.19 -33.80
N SER A 196 -11.81 -16.15 -33.35
CA SER A 196 -11.58 -17.55 -33.70
C SER A 196 -11.49 -17.69 -35.23
N PRO A 197 -10.54 -18.45 -35.80
CA PRO A 197 -10.41 -18.66 -37.25
C PRO A 197 -11.67 -19.24 -37.94
N ARG A 198 -12.74 -19.52 -37.19
CA ARG A 198 -13.96 -20.21 -37.66
C ARG A 198 -15.14 -19.29 -38.00
N SER A 199 -15.02 -17.96 -37.91
CA SER A 199 -16.12 -17.08 -38.33
C SER A 199 -15.65 -15.83 -39.07
N ARG A 200 -15.14 -16.06 -40.28
CA ARG A 200 -15.41 -15.12 -41.39
C ARG A 200 -16.39 -15.85 -42.30
N PRO A 201 -17.68 -15.48 -42.35
CA PRO A 201 -18.50 -15.91 -43.48
C PRO A 201 -17.83 -15.31 -44.70
N GLY A 202 -17.26 -16.18 -45.53
CA GLY A 202 -16.72 -15.78 -46.83
C GLY A 202 -17.85 -15.09 -47.57
N GLY A 203 -17.78 -13.76 -47.65
CA GLY A 203 -18.64 -12.98 -48.51
C GLY A 203 -18.27 -13.33 -49.94
N VAL A 204 -18.93 -14.34 -50.50
CA VAL A 204 -18.87 -14.67 -51.92
C VAL A 204 -19.49 -13.47 -52.64
N ARG A 205 -18.63 -12.60 -53.19
CA ARG A 205 -19.08 -11.58 -54.13
C ARG A 205 -19.40 -12.28 -55.44
N PHE A 206 -20.68 -12.58 -55.64
CA PHE A 206 -21.20 -12.80 -56.98
C PHE A 206 -21.53 -11.44 -57.61
N ARG A 207 -20.72 -11.03 -58.59
CA ARG A 207 -21.18 -10.50 -59.88
C ARG A 207 -20.01 -10.25 -60.81
#